data_AF-A0A9D0C0T1-F1
#
_entry.id   AF-A0A9D0C0T1-F1
#
_cell.length_a   1.000
_cell.length_b   1.000
_cell.length_c   1.000
_cell.angle_alpha   90.00
_cell.angle_beta   90.00
_cell.angle_gamma   90.00
#
_symmetry.space_group_name_H-M   'P 1'
#
loop_
_entity.id
_entity.type
_entity.pdbx_description
1 polymer ?
#
loop_
_entity_poly.entity_id
_entity_poly.type
_entity_poly.pdbx_seq_one_letter_code
_entity_poly.pdbx_strand_id
1 'polypeptide(L)' 'DALDGLFEANPGARQIFDLQVELVQTSCGFAVPLFDYRGQRETLDKWARNKGRKGIEQYWQEKNRVSLDGKPTDQA' A
#
# COMPACT_ATOMS: atom_id res chain seq x y z
N ASP A 1 22.01 0.70 -21.06
CA ASP A 1 22.58 1.51 -22.15
C ASP A 1 21.52 2.09 -23.09
N ALA A 2 20.58 1.30 -23.65
CA ALA A 2 19.54 1.86 -24.55
C ALA A 2 18.50 2.78 -23.89
N LEU A 3 18.11 2.52 -22.64
CA LEU A 3 17.09 3.31 -21.93
C LEU A 3 17.60 4.69 -21.48
N ASP A 4 18.91 4.85 -21.26
CA ASP A 4 19.51 6.13 -20.87
C ASP A 4 19.34 7.19 -21.97
N GLY A 5 19.41 6.76 -23.24
CA GLY A 5 19.19 7.61 -24.40
C GLY A 5 17.75 8.13 -24.56
N LEU A 6 16.81 7.70 -23.70
CA LEU A 6 15.45 8.28 -23.65
C LEU A 6 15.40 9.57 -22.82
N PHE A 7 16.46 9.90 -22.09
CA PHE A 7 16.54 11.04 -21.19
C PHE A 7 17.70 11.97 -21.57
N GLU A 8 17.63 13.22 -21.12
CA GLU A 8 18.79 14.11 -21.21
C GLU A 8 19.92 13.60 -20.30
N ALA A 9 21.15 13.70 -20.80
CA ALA A 9 22.32 13.25 -20.07
C ALA A 9 22.43 13.97 -18.72
N ASN A 10 22.33 13.21 -17.63
CA ASN A 10 22.44 13.73 -16.27
C ASN A 10 23.64 13.09 -15.56
N PRO A 11 24.71 13.85 -15.27
CA PRO A 11 25.92 13.30 -14.62
C PRO A 11 25.67 12.80 -13.19
N GLY A 12 24.53 13.15 -12.58
CA GLY A 12 24.09 12.65 -11.28
C GLY A 12 23.18 11.42 -11.36
N ALA A 13 22.81 10.94 -12.55
CA ALA A 13 22.00 9.73 -12.70
C ALA A 13 22.75 8.51 -12.16
N ARG A 14 22.11 7.75 -11.27
CA ARG A 14 22.72 6.55 -10.66
C ARG A 14 22.11 5.26 -11.17
N GLN A 15 20.81 5.25 -11.47
CA GLN A 15 20.06 4.07 -11.85
C GLN A 15 18.86 4.47 -12.74
N ILE A 16 18.49 3.57 -13.66
CA ILE A 16 17.25 3.62 -14.43
C ILE A 16 16.40 2.42 -14.00
N PHE A 17 15.15 2.68 -13.65
CA PHE A 17 14.19 1.63 -13.31
C PHE A 17 13.23 1.45 -14.47
N ASP A 18 13.26 0.26 -15.08
CA ASP A 18 12.25 -0.18 -16.04
C ASP A 18 11.26 -1.07 -15.30
N LEU A 19 10.03 -0.60 -15.15
CA LEU A 19 9.01 -1.22 -14.31
C LEU A 19 7.74 -1.46 -15.13
N GLN A 20 7.28 -2.70 -15.12
CA GLN A 20 5.92 -3.02 -15.55
C GLN A 20 5.01 -3.01 -14.32
N VAL A 21 4.04 -2.09 -14.31
CA VAL A 21 3.05 -1.98 -13.23
C VAL A 21 1.76 -2.65 -13.68
N GLU A 22 1.40 -3.75 -13.03
CA GLU A 22 0.19 -4.52 -13.38
C GLU A 22 -1.07 -4.03 -12.64
N LEU A 23 -0.91 -3.46 -11.44
CA LEU A 23 -2.04 -3.01 -10.62
C LEU A 23 -1.67 -1.76 -9.81
N VAL A 24 -2.57 -0.79 -9.81
CA VAL A 24 -2.52 0.41 -8.95
C VAL A 24 -3.84 0.50 -8.21
N GLN A 25 -3.79 0.85 -6.92
CA GLN A 25 -4.98 1.10 -6.12
C GLN A 25 -4.94 2.50 -5.53
N THR A 26 -6.11 3.14 -5.50
CA THR A 26 -6.30 4.38 -4.77
C THR A 26 -6.50 4.07 -3.29
N SER A 27 -5.72 4.72 -2.44
CA SER A 27 -5.96 4.64 -1.01
C SER A 27 -7.22 5.44 -0.66
N CYS A 28 -8.10 4.88 0.17
CA CYS A 28 -9.19 5.63 0.79
C CYS A 28 -8.70 6.59 1.90
N GLY A 29 -7.38 6.62 2.17
CA GLY A 29 -6.77 7.54 3.13
C GLY A 29 -6.98 7.17 4.60
N PHE A 30 -7.55 5.98 4.89
CA PHE A 30 -7.95 5.57 6.23
C PHE A 30 -6.82 5.55 7.25
N ALA A 31 -5.59 5.24 6.79
CA ALA A 31 -4.36 5.22 7.57
C ALA A 31 -3.22 6.03 6.94
N VAL A 32 -3.48 6.75 5.84
CA VAL A 32 -2.45 7.53 5.13
C VAL A 32 -2.38 8.93 5.75
N PRO A 33 -1.20 9.44 6.12
CA PRO A 33 -1.05 10.80 6.64
C PRO A 33 -1.64 11.85 5.69
N LEU A 34 -2.12 12.96 6.25
CA LEU A 34 -2.40 14.16 5.45
C LEU A 34 -1.08 14.71 4.89
N PHE A 35 -1.13 15.32 3.70
CA PHE A 35 0.05 15.91 3.05
C PHE A 35 0.77 16.91 3.99
N ASP A 36 -0.01 17.79 4.62
CA ASP A 36 0.44 18.54 5.77
C ASP A 36 0.30 17.70 7.04
N TYR A 37 1.34 17.65 7.86
CA TYR A 37 1.22 17.07 9.19
C TYR A 37 0.27 17.92 10.06
N ARG A 38 -0.95 17.42 10.28
CA ARG A 38 -1.97 18.01 11.15
C ARG A 38 -2.22 17.20 12.42
N GLY A 39 -1.40 16.17 12.66
CA GLY A 39 -1.59 15.16 13.71
C GLY A 39 -1.80 13.75 13.13
N GLN A 40 -1.93 12.77 14.01
CA GLN A 40 -2.18 11.37 13.64
C GLN A 40 -3.65 11.15 13.28
N ARG A 41 -3.91 10.32 12.26
CA ARG A 41 -5.28 9.89 11.95
C ARG A 41 -5.69 8.76 12.88
N GLU A 42 -6.74 8.99 13.66
CA GLU A 42 -7.25 8.00 14.62
C GLU A 42 -8.26 7.02 14.01
N THR A 43 -8.59 7.15 12.74
CA THR A 43 -9.72 6.42 12.12
C THR A 43 -9.51 4.91 12.14
N LEU A 44 -8.34 4.43 11.71
CA LEU A 44 -8.01 3.00 11.75
C LEU A 44 -8.00 2.47 13.19
N ASP A 45 -7.39 3.21 14.11
CA ASP A 45 -7.31 2.81 15.52
C ASP A 45 -8.69 2.74 16.18
N LYS A 46 -9.55 3.73 15.94
CA LYS A 46 -10.94 3.73 16.43
C LYS A 46 -11.72 2.57 15.84
N TRP A 47 -11.60 2.32 14.55
CA TRP A 47 -12.24 1.18 13.89
C TRP A 47 -11.78 -0.15 14.51
N ALA A 48 -10.47 -0.31 14.72
CA ALA A 48 -9.88 -1.53 15.29
C ALA A 48 -10.31 -1.75 16.74
N ARG A 49 -10.30 -0.69 17.56
CA ARG A 49 -10.78 -0.74 18.96
C ARG A 49 -12.27 -1.08 19.03
N ASN A 50 -13.09 -0.50 18.16
CA ASN A 50 -14.53 -0.76 18.11
C ASN A 50 -14.84 -2.20 17.65
N LYS A 51 -14.04 -2.78 16.74
CA LYS A 51 -14.15 -4.19 16.34
C LYS A 51 -13.69 -5.15 17.44
N GLY A 52 -12.67 -4.77 18.20
CA GLY A 52 -12.01 -5.65 19.16
C GLY A 52 -11.29 -6.83 18.51
N ARG A 53 -10.52 -7.60 19.30
CA ARG A 53 -9.67 -8.68 18.80
C ARG A 53 -10.43 -9.71 17.93
N LYS A 54 -11.52 -10.26 18.46
CA LYS A 54 -12.34 -11.26 17.74
C LYS A 54 -12.93 -10.71 16.45
N GLY A 55 -13.40 -9.46 16.48
CA GLY A 55 -13.97 -8.82 15.29
C GLY A 55 -12.94 -8.56 14.19
N ILE A 56 -11.68 -8.33 14.59
CA ILE A 56 -10.56 -8.20 13.65
C ILE A 56 -10.18 -9.54 13.06
N GLU A 57 -10.05 -10.59 13.87
CA GLU A 57 -9.79 -11.95 13.39
C GLU A 57 -10.87 -12.40 12.41
N GLN A 58 -12.16 -12.18 12.73
CA GLN A 58 -13.26 -12.45 11.83
C GLN A 58 -13.17 -11.64 10.53
N TYR A 59 -12.85 -10.34 10.61
CA TYR A 59 -12.67 -9.51 9.42
C TYR A 59 -11.58 -10.06 8.51
N TRP A 60 -10.45 -10.52 9.07
CA TRP A 60 -9.39 -11.11 8.28
C TRP A 60 -9.84 -12.38 7.56
N GLN A 61 -10.62 -13.23 8.22
CA GLN A 61 -11.19 -14.43 7.62
C GLN A 61 -12.17 -14.09 6.49
N GLU A 62 -12.96 -13.03 6.65
CA GLU A 62 -13.98 -12.66 5.68
C GLU A 62 -13.44 -11.86 4.49
N LYS A 63 -12.42 -11.03 4.71
CA LYS A 63 -12.01 -9.98 3.75
C LYS A 63 -10.57 -10.09 3.26
N ASN A 64 -9.70 -10.80 3.98
CA ASN A 64 -8.26 -10.76 3.72
C ASN A 64 -7.67 -12.13 3.35
N ARG A 65 -8.49 -13.15 3.08
CA ARG A 65 -8.04 -14.52 2.73
C ARG A 65 -7.49 -14.69 1.32
N VAL A 66 -7.70 -13.69 0.47
CA VAL A 66 -7.26 -13.69 -0.92
C VAL A 66 -6.53 -12.37 -1.18
N SER A 67 -5.31 -12.45 -1.70
CA SER A 67 -4.50 -11.30 -2.08
C SER A 67 -5.04 -10.64 -3.35
N LEU A 68 -4.52 -9.47 -3.68
CA LEU A 68 -4.92 -8.72 -4.87
C LEU A 68 -4.62 -9.46 -6.18
N ASP A 69 -3.63 -10.35 -6.19
CA ASP A 69 -3.28 -11.24 -7.30
C ASP A 69 -3.94 -12.63 -7.20
N GLY A 70 -4.99 -12.76 -6.36
CA GLY A 70 -5.84 -13.95 -6.31
C GLY A 70 -5.25 -15.14 -5.54
N LYS A 71 -4.11 -14.97 -4.85
CA LYS A 71 -3.45 -16.04 -4.10
C LYS A 71 -4.02 -16.12 -2.68
N PRO A 72 -4.06 -17.33 -2.09
CA PRO A 72 -4.42 -17.46 -0.68
C PRO A 72 -3.42 -16.71 0.20
N THR A 73 -3.92 -16.09 1.26
CA THR A 73 -3.09 -15.55 2.33
C THR A 73 -3.11 -16.51 3.51
N ASP A 74 -1.93 -16.79 4.06
CA ASP A 74 -1.82 -17.58 5.28
C ASP A 74 -2.20 -16.71 6.48
N GLN A 75 -3.02 -17.25 7.38
CA GLN A 75 -3.31 -16.63 8.66
C GLN A 75 -2.52 -17.39 9.73
N ALA A 76 -1.63 -16.68 10.43
CA ALA A 76 -0.96 -17.19 11.62
C ALA A 76 -1.90 -17.15 12.83
#